data_AF-A0A930LZG3-F1
#
_entry.id   AF-A0A930LZG3-F1
#
_cell.length_a   1.000
_cell.length_b   1.000
_cell.length_c   1.000
_cell.angle_alpha   90.00
_cell.angle_beta   90.00
_cell.angle_gamma   90.00
#
_symmetry.space_group_name_H-M   'P 1'
#
loop_
_entity.id
_entity.type
_entity.pdbx_description
1 polymer ?
#
loop_
_entity_poly.entity_id
_entity_poly.type
_entity_poly.pdbx_seq_one_letter_code
_entity_poly.pdbx_strand_id
1 'polypeptide(L)'
;AVSVTFDHVQFSYDAIKAPAEATTEANSEVASETKAPEVSVLKDVNFKVFPGEILALVGATGSGKSTVLSLVPRFYEPTSGSLRFGTRDTADMSIEEVRAQTAFVFEEAVLFSGTVRENVLMGVAEQYERGTEDEDYPAAEELEATLQTALQLAACDFVAELPQGLDTVIGEEGLSLSGGQRQRLSLARALAKRPSVLLLDDPFSALDVNTEERIITGLREGLEGLGGATTLLTAHRPSTVALADRVLLMVDGAVVAEGTHAELMDSSEQYRQLMTMEEG
;
A
#
# COMPACT_ATOMS: atom_id res chain seq x y z
N ALA A 1 -11.30 2.47 -10.93
CA ALA A 1 -10.07 1.66 -11.03
C ALA A 1 -9.31 1.93 -12.32
N VAL A 2 -7.99 1.74 -12.28
CA VAL A 2 -7.08 1.82 -13.43
C VAL A 2 -6.10 0.64 -13.39
N SER A 3 -5.68 0.09 -14.53
CA SER A 3 -4.69 -1.00 -14.52
C SER A 3 -3.31 -0.48 -14.11
N VAL A 4 -2.54 -1.28 -13.38
CA VAL A 4 -1.13 -0.98 -13.04
C VAL A 4 -0.25 -1.97 -13.78
N THR A 5 0.72 -1.50 -14.56
CA THR A 5 1.63 -2.37 -15.33
C THR A 5 3.07 -2.08 -14.94
N PHE A 6 3.77 -3.12 -14.50
CA PHE A 6 5.23 -3.15 -14.37
C PHE A 6 5.81 -3.76 -15.64
N ASP A 7 6.65 -3.02 -16.36
CA ASP A 7 7.26 -3.44 -17.61
C ASP A 7 8.78 -3.53 -17.44
N HIS A 8 9.27 -4.75 -17.22
CA HIS A 8 10.69 -5.09 -17.03
C HIS A 8 11.39 -4.20 -15.97
N VAL A 9 10.72 -3.98 -14.84
CA VAL A 9 11.16 -3.05 -13.80
C VAL A 9 12.34 -3.61 -13.00
N GLN A 10 13.39 -2.80 -12.85
CA GLN A 10 14.50 -3.06 -11.95
C GLN A 10 14.62 -1.95 -10.92
N PHE A 11 15.08 -2.29 -9.71
CA PHE A 11 15.32 -1.33 -8.66
C PHE A 11 16.50 -1.74 -7.79
N SER A 12 17.39 -0.79 -7.54
CA SER A 12 18.50 -0.90 -6.61
C SER A 12 18.51 0.33 -5.70
N TYR A 13 18.78 0.15 -4.41
CA TYR A 13 19.11 1.29 -3.56
C TYR A 13 20.51 1.77 -3.93
N ASP A 14 20.65 3.07 -4.17
CA ASP A 14 21.96 3.71 -4.14
C ASP A 14 22.54 3.48 -2.75
N ALA A 15 23.73 2.88 -2.68
CA ALA A 15 24.45 2.80 -1.44
C ALA A 15 24.67 4.23 -0.94
N ILE A 16 24.00 4.60 0.16
CA ILE A 16 24.10 5.91 0.79
C ILE A 16 25.59 6.23 0.91
N LYS A 17 26.07 7.30 0.24
CA LYS A 17 27.37 7.89 0.58
C LYS A 17 27.22 8.34 2.03
N ALA A 18 27.78 7.58 2.98
CA ALA A 18 27.88 8.01 4.37
C ALA A 18 28.44 9.45 4.40
N PRO A 19 27.95 10.33 5.29
CA PRO A 19 28.51 11.66 5.41
C PRO A 19 30.00 11.52 5.66
N ALA A 20 30.83 12.12 4.78
CA ALA A 20 32.26 12.09 4.94
C ALA A 20 32.62 12.67 6.31
N GLU A 21 33.15 11.83 7.20
CA GLU A 21 33.82 12.31 8.40
C GLU A 21 34.94 13.26 7.94
N ALA A 22 34.88 14.49 8.43
CA ALA A 22 35.88 15.51 8.14
C ALA A 22 37.20 15.13 8.82
N THR A 23 38.03 14.35 8.13
CA THR A 23 39.45 14.22 8.44
C THR A 23 40.27 15.11 7.51
N THR A 24 40.73 16.23 8.07
CA THR A 24 41.83 17.05 7.57
C THR A 24 43.12 16.21 7.51
N GLU A 25 43.67 16.03 6.31
CA GLU A 25 45.06 16.38 5.91
C GLU A 25 45.61 15.48 4.79
N ALA A 26 45.99 16.17 3.70
CA ALA A 26 46.92 15.87 2.62
C ALA A 26 47.54 14.45 2.51
N ASN A 27 47.17 13.72 1.46
CA ASN A 27 48.13 13.21 0.47
C ASN A 27 47.43 12.84 -0.85
N SER A 28 48.06 13.26 -1.95
CA SER A 28 47.64 13.04 -3.32
C SER A 28 47.94 11.61 -3.78
N GLU A 29 46.94 10.74 -3.81
CA GLU A 29 46.94 9.50 -4.59
C GLU A 29 45.54 9.27 -5.18
N VAL A 30 45.48 8.79 -6.41
CA VAL A 30 44.28 8.59 -7.23
C VAL A 30 43.30 7.67 -6.50
N ALA A 31 42.30 8.25 -5.83
CA ALA A 31 41.19 7.51 -5.27
C ALA A 31 40.30 7.02 -6.42
N SER A 32 40.42 5.74 -6.78
CA SER A 32 39.34 5.05 -7.47
C SER A 32 38.10 5.17 -6.58
N GLU A 33 37.07 5.88 -7.04
CA GLU A 33 35.74 5.81 -6.44
C GLU A 33 35.24 4.37 -6.57
N THR A 34 35.57 3.53 -5.58
CA THR A 34 34.96 2.22 -5.43
C THR A 34 33.53 2.48 -5.00
N LYS A 35 32.63 2.65 -5.98
CA LYS A 35 31.18 2.74 -5.76
C LYS A 35 30.80 1.54 -4.89
N ALA A 36 30.27 1.78 -3.70
CA ALA A 36 29.76 0.69 -2.87
C ALA A 36 28.75 -0.12 -3.68
N PRO A 37 28.72 -1.47 -3.51
CA PRO A 37 27.91 -2.32 -4.37
C PRO A 37 26.43 -1.90 -4.29
N GLU A 38 25.83 -1.59 -5.44
CA GLU A 38 24.39 -1.36 -5.55
C GLU A 38 23.66 -2.63 -5.09
N VAL A 39 22.83 -2.50 -4.06
CA VAL A 39 22.02 -3.62 -3.57
C VAL A 39 20.78 -3.70 -4.47
N SER A 40 20.82 -4.60 -5.45
CA SER A 40 19.70 -4.88 -6.34
C SER A 40 18.57 -5.56 -5.56
N VAL A 41 17.41 -4.91 -5.54
CA VAL A 41 16.22 -5.35 -4.79
C VAL A 41 15.19 -5.95 -5.73
N LEU A 42 14.92 -5.32 -6.87
CA LEU A 42 13.99 -5.84 -7.89
C LEU A 42 14.74 -6.15 -9.18
N LYS A 43 14.42 -7.31 -9.76
CA LYS A 43 15.08 -7.88 -10.93
C LYS A 43 14.03 -8.30 -11.95
N ASP A 44 13.90 -7.49 -13.00
CA ASP A 44 13.05 -7.76 -14.16
C ASP A 44 11.59 -8.08 -13.79
N VAL A 45 11.01 -7.26 -12.92
CA VAL A 45 9.62 -7.40 -12.49
C VAL A 45 8.70 -6.99 -13.63
N ASN A 46 7.97 -7.97 -14.18
CA ASN A 46 7.07 -7.77 -15.32
C ASN A 46 5.72 -8.43 -15.06
N PHE A 47 4.69 -7.62 -14.82
CA PHE A 47 3.32 -8.07 -14.65
C PHE A 47 2.32 -6.92 -14.83
N LYS A 48 1.04 -7.26 -14.99
CA LYS A 48 -0.05 -6.29 -15.09
C LYS A 48 -1.17 -6.65 -14.14
N VAL A 49 -1.62 -5.68 -13.35
CA VAL A 49 -2.84 -5.73 -12.54
C VAL A 49 -3.98 -5.09 -13.31
N PHE A 50 -5.08 -5.82 -13.48
CA PHE A 50 -6.26 -5.38 -14.20
C PHE A 50 -7.11 -4.41 -13.35
N PRO A 51 -7.92 -3.54 -13.98
CA PRO A 51 -8.76 -2.60 -13.23
C PRO A 51 -9.70 -3.35 -12.28
N GLY A 52 -9.64 -3.01 -10.98
CA GLY A 52 -10.49 -3.58 -9.94
C GLY A 52 -10.06 -4.97 -9.44
N GLU A 53 -8.95 -5.51 -9.97
CA GLU A 53 -8.37 -6.76 -9.49
C GLU A 53 -7.69 -6.54 -8.12
N ILE A 54 -7.83 -7.53 -7.24
CA ILE A 54 -7.07 -7.66 -6.00
C ILE A 54 -5.93 -8.66 -6.21
N LEU A 55 -4.70 -8.14 -6.29
CA LEU A 55 -3.48 -8.91 -6.48
C LEU A 55 -2.70 -9.04 -5.18
N ALA A 56 -2.42 -10.27 -4.75
CA ALA A 56 -1.56 -10.56 -3.61
C ALA A 56 -0.10 -10.78 -4.04
N LEU A 57 0.83 -10.09 -3.39
CA LEU A 57 2.27 -10.30 -3.47
C LEU A 57 2.70 -11.18 -2.29
N VAL A 58 3.32 -12.31 -2.60
CA VAL A 58 3.70 -13.33 -1.63
C VAL A 58 5.18 -13.66 -1.78
N GLY A 59 5.88 -13.95 -0.69
CA GLY A 59 7.30 -14.31 -0.72
C GLY A 59 7.96 -14.11 0.64
N ALA A 60 9.17 -14.63 0.81
CA ALA A 60 9.94 -14.46 2.04
C ALA A 60 10.22 -12.97 2.36
N THR A 61 10.52 -12.66 3.62
CA THR A 61 10.99 -11.33 4.02
C THR A 61 12.22 -10.94 3.19
N GLY A 62 12.23 -9.73 2.65
CA GLY A 62 13.30 -9.24 1.77
C GLY A 62 13.16 -9.64 0.29
N SER A 63 12.10 -10.33 -0.12
CA SER A 63 11.90 -10.70 -1.54
C SER A 63 11.53 -9.53 -2.47
N GLY A 64 11.30 -8.33 -1.93
CA GLY A 64 11.01 -7.11 -2.70
C GLY A 64 9.53 -6.67 -2.73
N LYS A 65 8.62 -7.34 -2.01
CA LYS A 65 7.17 -7.04 -2.03
C LYS A 65 6.84 -5.58 -1.67
N SER A 66 7.31 -5.10 -0.52
CA SER A 66 7.09 -3.71 -0.07
C SER A 66 7.75 -2.69 -1.00
N THR A 67 8.86 -3.07 -1.65
CA THR A 67 9.51 -2.25 -2.67
C THR A 67 8.63 -2.12 -3.92
N VAL A 68 8.01 -3.20 -4.39
CA VAL A 68 7.04 -3.16 -5.49
C VAL A 68 5.90 -2.19 -5.15
N LEU A 69 5.32 -2.28 -3.96
CA LEU A 69 4.28 -1.34 -3.53
C LEU A 69 4.78 0.11 -3.48
N SER A 70 6.00 0.34 -2.98
CA SER A 70 6.57 1.69 -2.80
C SER A 70 6.91 2.40 -4.11
N LEU A 71 7.13 1.66 -5.21
CA LEU A 71 7.33 2.25 -6.54
C LEU A 71 6.03 2.81 -7.13
N VAL A 72 4.87 2.22 -6.78
CA VAL A 72 3.57 2.63 -7.35
C VAL A 72 3.21 4.10 -7.09
N PRO A 73 3.32 4.64 -5.86
CA PRO A 73 3.07 6.05 -5.58
C PRO A 73 4.30 6.94 -5.88
N ARG A 74 5.32 6.40 -6.56
CA ARG A 74 6.62 7.03 -6.81
C ARG A 74 7.25 7.59 -5.53
N PHE A 75 7.38 6.74 -4.49
CA PHE A 75 8.29 7.06 -3.37
C PHE A 75 9.76 6.91 -3.80
N TYR A 76 10.01 5.98 -4.73
CA TYR A 76 11.25 5.84 -5.45
C TYR A 76 10.97 5.70 -6.95
N GLU A 77 11.98 6.01 -7.75
CA GLU A 77 11.95 5.77 -9.20
C GLU A 77 12.59 4.41 -9.51
N PRO A 78 12.06 3.65 -10.48
CA PRO A 78 12.72 2.44 -10.95
C PRO A 78 14.09 2.78 -11.56
N THR A 79 15.08 1.92 -11.34
CA THR A 79 16.43 2.06 -11.94
C THR A 79 16.38 1.81 -13.45
N SER A 80 15.51 0.90 -13.90
CA SER A 80 15.19 0.69 -15.31
C SER A 80 13.81 0.03 -15.47
N GLY A 81 13.32 -0.05 -16.70
CA GLY A 81 11.94 -0.45 -17.00
C GLY A 81 10.96 0.72 -16.85
N SER A 82 9.66 0.43 -16.86
CA SER A 82 8.63 1.46 -16.69
C SER A 82 7.45 0.97 -15.86
N LEU A 83 6.76 1.93 -15.23
CA LEU A 83 5.52 1.71 -14.50
C LEU A 83 4.42 2.53 -15.17
N ARG A 84 3.29 1.91 -15.49
CA ARG A 84 2.16 2.57 -16.17
C ARG A 84 0.85 2.46 -15.39
N PHE A 85 0.10 3.56 -15.38
CA PHE A 85 -1.32 3.58 -15.02
C PHE A 85 -2.15 3.65 -16.30
N GLY A 86 -2.91 2.59 -16.57
CA GLY A 86 -3.63 2.42 -17.82
C GLY A 86 -2.65 2.34 -18.98
N THR A 87 -2.64 3.38 -19.82
CA THR A 87 -1.74 3.51 -20.97
C THR A 87 -0.63 4.54 -20.76
N ARG A 88 -0.63 5.29 -19.65
CA ARG A 88 0.29 6.40 -19.41
C ARG A 88 1.42 5.96 -18.49
N ASP A 89 2.65 6.30 -18.85
CA ASP A 89 3.80 6.11 -17.96
C ASP A 89 3.69 7.03 -16.76
N THR A 90 3.92 6.50 -15.57
CA THR A 90 3.94 7.27 -14.33
C THR A 90 5.08 8.30 -14.32
N ALA A 91 6.16 8.09 -15.08
CA ALA A 91 7.25 9.06 -15.25
C ALA A 91 6.81 10.31 -16.04
N ASP A 92 5.79 10.18 -16.92
CA ASP A 92 5.21 11.28 -17.68
C ASP A 92 4.11 12.04 -16.91
N MET A 93 3.82 11.62 -15.69
CA MET A 93 2.81 12.20 -14.80
C MET A 93 3.48 13.03 -13.71
N SER A 94 2.78 14.05 -13.21
CA SER A 94 3.25 14.76 -12.02
C SER A 94 3.17 13.84 -10.78
N ILE A 95 3.97 14.11 -9.75
CA ILE A 95 3.93 13.34 -8.51
C ILE A 95 2.55 13.49 -7.84
N GLU A 96 1.97 14.68 -7.91
CA GLU A 96 0.62 14.99 -7.43
C GLU A 96 -0.44 14.18 -8.18
N GLU A 97 -0.35 14.07 -9.52
CA GLU A 97 -1.28 13.28 -10.33
C GLU A 97 -1.21 11.78 -9.98
N VAL A 98 0.00 11.23 -9.80
CA VAL A 98 0.20 9.83 -9.40
C VAL A 98 -0.36 9.61 -8.00
N ARG A 99 0.03 10.46 -7.04
CA ARG A 99 -0.37 10.31 -5.65
C ARG A 99 -1.84 10.60 -5.43
N ALA A 100 -2.50 11.45 -6.23
CA ALA A 100 -3.94 11.65 -6.18
C ALA A 100 -4.72 10.35 -6.50
N GLN A 101 -4.17 9.50 -7.38
CA GLN A 101 -4.79 8.23 -7.77
C GLN A 101 -4.48 7.07 -6.83
N THR A 102 -3.44 7.18 -6.00
CA THR A 102 -3.00 6.11 -5.10
C THR A 102 -3.36 6.40 -3.65
N ALA A 103 -3.65 5.34 -2.89
CA ALA A 103 -3.59 5.37 -1.43
C ALA A 103 -2.74 4.21 -0.93
N PHE A 104 -1.96 4.45 0.12
CA PHE A 104 -1.02 3.49 0.70
C PHE A 104 -1.34 3.27 2.18
N VAL A 105 -1.52 2.01 2.56
CA VAL A 105 -1.61 1.57 3.95
C VAL A 105 -0.32 0.84 4.29
N PHE A 106 0.47 1.43 5.18
CA PHE A 106 1.74 0.87 5.64
C PHE A 106 1.52 -0.25 6.66
N GLU A 107 2.49 -1.16 6.74
CA GLU A 107 2.58 -2.22 7.75
C GLU A 107 2.44 -1.62 9.16
N GLU A 108 3.22 -0.56 9.44
CA GLU A 108 3.04 0.24 10.65
C GLU A 108 2.04 1.39 10.42
N ALA A 109 0.83 1.22 10.94
CA ALA A 109 -0.21 2.24 10.88
C ALA A 109 0.10 3.43 11.79
N VAL A 110 0.41 4.59 11.18
CA VAL A 110 0.60 5.86 11.87
C VAL A 110 -0.72 6.64 11.91
N LEU A 111 -1.19 6.94 13.12
CA LEU A 111 -2.29 7.88 13.35
C LEU A 111 -1.74 9.20 13.88
N PHE A 112 -2.38 10.29 13.52
CA PHE A 112 -2.02 11.62 13.98
C PHE A 112 -2.82 11.98 15.23
N SER A 113 -2.24 12.82 16.08
CA SER A 113 -2.95 13.37 17.24
C SER A 113 -4.14 14.20 16.76
N GLY A 114 -5.36 13.75 17.08
CA GLY A 114 -6.61 14.33 16.58
C GLY A 114 -7.78 13.36 16.73
N THR A 115 -8.97 13.78 16.33
CA THR A 115 -10.17 12.94 16.38
C THR A 115 -10.11 11.77 15.38
N VAL A 116 -10.95 10.76 15.57
CA VAL A 116 -11.16 9.69 14.57
C VAL A 116 -11.53 10.29 13.22
N ARG A 117 -12.47 11.24 13.22
CA ARG A 117 -12.92 11.97 12.04
C ARG A 117 -11.78 12.64 11.29
N GLU A 118 -10.96 13.42 12.01
CA GLU A 118 -9.79 14.10 11.42
C GLU A 118 -8.79 13.11 10.84
N ASN A 119 -8.57 11.98 11.51
CA ASN A 119 -7.69 10.94 11.01
C ASN A 119 -8.19 10.31 9.70
N VAL A 120 -9.50 10.03 9.59
CA VAL A 120 -10.06 9.37 8.40
C VAL A 120 -10.22 10.34 7.22
N LEU A 121 -10.62 11.60 7.47
CA LEU A 121 -10.81 12.60 6.42
C LEU A 121 -9.53 13.33 6.03
N MET A 122 -8.40 12.95 6.61
CA MET A 122 -7.10 13.53 6.31
C MET A 122 -6.73 13.36 4.84
N GLY A 123 -6.32 14.47 4.20
CA GLY A 123 -5.98 14.48 2.78
C GLY A 123 -7.19 14.40 1.84
N VAL A 124 -8.41 14.21 2.35
CA VAL A 124 -9.64 14.38 1.55
C VAL A 124 -9.88 15.87 1.31
N ALA A 125 -9.72 16.72 2.33
CA ALA A 125 -9.86 18.18 2.19
C ALA A 125 -8.79 18.82 1.29
N GLU A 126 -7.56 18.26 1.27
CA GLU A 126 -6.46 18.73 0.40
C GLU A 126 -6.70 18.42 -1.09
N GLN A 127 -7.56 17.45 -1.43
CA GLN A 127 -8.03 17.28 -2.81
C GLN A 127 -8.89 18.46 -3.29
N TYR A 128 -9.43 19.24 -2.35
CA TYR A 128 -10.31 20.38 -2.60
C TYR A 128 -9.70 21.69 -2.06
N GLU A 129 -8.36 21.75 -1.90
CA GLU A 129 -7.66 22.88 -1.27
C GLU A 129 -7.73 24.21 -2.04
N ARG A 130 -8.38 24.23 -3.21
CA ARG A 130 -9.02 25.47 -3.65
C ARG A 130 -10.31 25.64 -2.86
N GLY A 131 -10.18 26.20 -1.65
CA GLY A 131 -11.18 26.99 -0.94
C GLY A 131 -12.62 26.49 -0.83
N THR A 132 -13.23 26.76 0.31
CA THR A 132 -14.68 26.69 0.59
C THR A 132 -15.59 27.51 -0.35
N GLU A 133 -15.07 28.03 -1.47
CA GLU A 133 -15.75 28.75 -2.55
C GLU A 133 -15.70 28.02 -3.90
N ASP A 134 -14.98 26.90 -4.03
CA ASP A 134 -14.93 26.10 -5.26
C ASP A 134 -16.15 25.15 -5.26
N GLU A 135 -16.95 25.18 -6.35
CA GLU A 135 -18.20 24.42 -6.48
C GLU A 135 -18.00 22.89 -6.36
N ASP A 136 -16.75 22.44 -6.43
CA ASP A 136 -16.34 21.03 -6.32
C ASP A 136 -16.00 20.58 -4.89
N TYR A 137 -16.00 21.47 -3.87
CA TYR A 137 -15.78 21.04 -2.46
C TYR A 137 -16.97 20.16 -2.01
N PRO A 138 -16.75 18.94 -1.48
CA PRO A 138 -17.86 18.07 -1.13
C PRO A 138 -18.68 18.72 -0.04
N ALA A 139 -20.00 18.70 -0.21
CA ALA A 139 -20.91 19.17 0.84
C ALA A 139 -20.61 18.43 2.15
N ALA A 140 -20.85 19.07 3.29
CA ALA A 140 -20.62 18.46 4.60
C ALA A 140 -21.32 17.09 4.75
N GLU A 141 -22.47 16.92 4.10
CA GLU A 141 -23.21 15.66 4.02
C GLU A 141 -22.47 14.58 3.21
N GLU A 142 -21.79 14.94 2.11
CA GLU A 142 -20.98 14.01 1.32
C GLU A 142 -19.72 13.57 2.06
N LEU A 143 -19.07 14.50 2.80
CA LEU A 143 -17.94 14.16 3.66
C LEU A 143 -18.35 13.20 4.78
N GLU A 144 -19.50 13.44 5.40
CA GLU A 144 -20.04 12.55 6.43
C GLU A 144 -20.36 11.17 5.84
N ALA A 145 -21.04 11.11 4.69
CA ALA A 145 -21.32 9.84 4.02
C ALA A 145 -20.02 9.09 3.72
N THR A 146 -19.03 9.76 3.12
CA THR A 146 -17.72 9.19 2.80
C THR A 146 -17.01 8.64 4.05
N LEU A 147 -17.05 9.38 5.15
CA LEU A 147 -16.50 8.95 6.43
C LEU A 147 -17.16 7.65 6.92
N GLN A 148 -18.50 7.62 6.93
CA GLN A 148 -19.26 6.45 7.38
C GLN A 148 -19.00 5.23 6.50
N THR A 149 -19.08 5.39 5.17
CA THR A 149 -18.82 4.32 4.20
C THR A 149 -17.39 3.79 4.33
N ALA A 150 -16.40 4.67 4.48
CA ALA A 150 -15.00 4.29 4.67
C ALA A 150 -14.78 3.49 5.95
N LEU A 151 -15.39 3.92 7.07
CA LEU A 151 -15.34 3.21 8.34
C LEU A 151 -16.01 1.83 8.25
N GLN A 152 -17.14 1.74 7.55
CA GLN A 152 -17.85 0.48 7.33
C GLN A 152 -17.01 -0.50 6.51
N LEU A 153 -16.46 -0.07 5.37
CA LEU A 153 -15.60 -0.90 4.51
C LEU A 153 -14.35 -1.36 5.24
N ALA A 154 -13.76 -0.51 6.08
CA ALA A 154 -12.58 -0.83 6.88
C ALA A 154 -12.91 -1.57 8.18
N ALA A 155 -14.16 -2.00 8.39
CA ALA A 155 -14.58 -2.77 9.56
C ALA A 155 -14.34 -2.03 10.90
N CYS A 156 -14.50 -0.71 10.94
CA CYS A 156 -14.26 0.13 12.11
C CYS A 156 -15.45 0.20 13.09
N ASP A 157 -16.19 -0.89 13.29
CA ASP A 157 -17.40 -0.91 14.15
C ASP A 157 -17.11 -0.44 15.60
N PHE A 158 -15.88 -0.68 16.08
CA PHE A 158 -15.42 -0.27 17.40
C PHE A 158 -15.47 1.24 17.63
N VAL A 159 -15.50 2.05 16.57
CA VAL A 159 -15.57 3.52 16.68
C VAL A 159 -16.85 3.94 17.40
N ALA A 160 -17.95 3.21 17.22
CA ALA A 160 -19.21 3.47 17.92
C ALA A 160 -19.13 3.20 19.44
N GLU A 161 -18.17 2.40 19.88
CA GLU A 161 -17.94 2.04 21.29
C GLU A 161 -16.97 3.02 21.99
N LEU A 162 -16.33 3.93 21.25
CA LEU A 162 -15.43 4.92 21.81
C LEU A 162 -16.22 5.98 22.62
N PRO A 163 -15.62 6.59 23.66
CA PRO A 163 -16.33 7.51 24.57
C PRO A 163 -17.03 8.69 23.89
N GLN A 164 -16.49 9.18 22.78
CA GLN A 164 -17.05 10.29 22.00
C GLN A 164 -17.28 9.90 20.53
N GLY A 165 -17.34 8.59 20.23
CA GLY A 165 -17.49 8.10 18.86
C GLY A 165 -16.41 8.66 17.93
N LEU A 166 -16.85 9.30 16.84
CA LEU A 166 -16.01 9.95 15.83
C LEU A 166 -15.19 11.13 16.36
N ASP A 167 -15.64 11.78 17.42
CA ASP A 167 -14.97 12.94 18.01
C ASP A 167 -13.96 12.52 19.09
N THR A 168 -13.78 11.22 19.30
CA THR A 168 -12.76 10.70 20.23
C THR A 168 -11.37 11.07 19.73
N VAL A 169 -10.64 11.82 20.56
CA VAL A 169 -9.23 12.17 20.31
C VAL A 169 -8.34 10.94 20.52
N ILE A 170 -7.51 10.64 19.53
CA ILE A 170 -6.52 9.56 19.50
C ILE A 170 -5.12 10.19 19.38
N GLY A 171 -4.08 9.53 19.91
CA GLY A 171 -2.69 9.96 19.78
C GLY A 171 -2.02 10.27 21.11
N GLU A 172 -1.01 11.14 21.10
CA GLU A 172 -0.12 11.40 22.25
C GLU A 172 -0.86 11.93 23.49
N GLU A 173 -1.90 12.74 23.29
CA GLU A 173 -2.78 13.26 24.36
C GLU A 173 -4.15 12.55 24.40
N GLY A 174 -4.36 11.55 23.54
CA GLY A 174 -5.65 10.91 23.31
C GLY A 174 -5.75 9.48 23.81
N LEU A 175 -6.80 8.78 23.36
CA LEU A 175 -6.99 7.37 23.61
C LEU A 175 -5.99 6.54 22.77
N SER A 176 -5.41 5.51 23.38
CA SER A 176 -4.56 4.55 22.67
C SER A 176 -5.40 3.42 22.07
N LEU A 177 -5.18 3.14 20.79
CA LEU A 177 -5.85 2.06 20.06
C LEU A 177 -4.96 0.82 19.94
N SER A 178 -5.59 -0.35 19.83
CA SER A 178 -4.86 -1.58 19.50
C SER A 178 -4.24 -1.51 18.10
N GLY A 179 -3.25 -2.37 17.81
CA GLY A 179 -2.63 -2.44 16.48
C GLY A 179 -3.65 -2.60 15.35
N GLY A 180 -4.55 -3.59 15.45
CA GLY A 180 -5.59 -3.83 14.46
C GLY A 180 -6.67 -2.73 14.37
N GLN A 181 -6.91 -1.96 15.43
CA GLN A 181 -7.77 -0.76 15.37
C GLN A 181 -7.08 0.36 14.60
N ARG A 182 -5.79 0.60 14.83
CA ARG A 182 -5.00 1.60 14.09
C ARG A 182 -4.91 1.26 12.61
N GLN A 183 -4.70 -0.01 12.30
CA GLN A 183 -4.60 -0.51 10.91
C GLN A 183 -5.92 -0.30 10.15
N ARG A 184 -7.05 -0.66 10.76
CA ARG A 184 -8.39 -0.42 10.19
C ARG A 184 -8.70 1.07 10.00
N LEU A 185 -8.34 1.94 10.94
CA LEU A 185 -8.48 3.39 10.72
C LEU A 185 -7.59 3.92 9.60
N SER A 186 -6.37 3.38 9.48
CA SER A 186 -5.48 3.73 8.36
C SER A 186 -6.07 3.30 7.02
N LEU A 187 -6.69 2.11 6.95
CA LEU A 187 -7.43 1.66 5.78
C LEU A 187 -8.65 2.56 5.49
N ALA A 188 -9.43 2.92 6.51
CA ALA A 188 -10.56 3.84 6.34
C ALA A 188 -10.10 5.17 5.72
N ARG A 189 -9.00 5.75 6.23
CA ARG A 189 -8.38 6.97 5.68
C ARG A 189 -7.98 6.80 4.22
N ALA A 190 -7.34 5.68 3.87
CA ALA A 190 -6.95 5.37 2.50
C ALA A 190 -8.17 5.27 1.57
N LEU A 191 -9.27 4.67 2.03
CA LEU A 191 -10.51 4.51 1.27
C LEU A 191 -11.29 5.83 1.10
N ALA A 192 -11.30 6.68 2.13
CA ALA A 192 -11.98 7.98 2.08
C ALA A 192 -11.47 8.88 0.95
N LYS A 193 -10.20 8.70 0.54
CA LYS A 193 -9.58 9.39 -0.60
C LYS A 193 -10.12 8.96 -1.98
N ARG A 194 -10.90 7.89 -2.04
CA ARG A 194 -11.42 7.28 -3.28
C ARG A 194 -10.31 6.97 -4.32
N PRO A 195 -9.27 6.21 -3.94
CA PRO A 195 -8.13 5.93 -4.82
C PRO A 195 -8.54 5.06 -6.00
N SER A 196 -7.86 5.26 -7.14
CA SER A 196 -7.95 4.33 -8.29
C SER A 196 -7.06 3.09 -8.10
N VAL A 197 -6.00 3.22 -7.30
CA VAL A 197 -5.07 2.15 -6.94
C VAL A 197 -4.87 2.14 -5.41
N LEU A 198 -5.18 1.03 -4.77
CA LEU A 198 -5.01 0.83 -3.33
C LEU A 198 -3.81 -0.09 -3.06
N LEU A 199 -2.92 0.33 -2.18
CA LEU A 199 -1.68 -0.38 -1.85
C LEU A 199 -1.71 -0.72 -0.37
N LEU A 200 -1.57 -1.99 -0.03
CA LEU A 200 -1.72 -2.48 1.32
C LEU A 200 -0.49 -3.32 1.71
N ASP A 201 0.38 -2.79 2.56
CA ASP A 201 1.53 -3.54 3.06
C ASP A 201 1.17 -4.22 4.38
N ASP A 202 1.05 -5.54 4.34
CA ASP A 202 0.64 -6.44 5.42
C ASP A 202 -0.58 -5.92 6.23
N PRO A 203 -1.69 -5.57 5.57
CA PRO A 203 -2.77 -4.79 6.17
C PRO A 203 -3.58 -5.53 7.24
N PHE A 204 -3.40 -6.83 7.38
CA PHE A 204 -4.33 -7.70 8.12
C PHE A 204 -3.65 -8.61 9.16
N SER A 205 -2.34 -8.47 9.39
CA SER A 205 -1.61 -9.31 10.34
C SER A 205 -2.16 -9.27 11.77
N ALA A 206 -2.86 -8.20 12.15
CA ALA A 206 -3.51 -8.05 13.45
C ALA A 206 -5.03 -8.34 13.46
N LEU A 207 -5.60 -8.91 12.40
CA LEU A 207 -7.05 -9.14 12.25
C LEU A 207 -7.43 -10.63 12.25
N ASP A 208 -8.67 -10.92 12.67
CA ASP A 208 -9.25 -12.25 12.52
C ASP A 208 -9.74 -12.49 11.08
N VAL A 209 -9.84 -13.76 10.69
CA VAL A 209 -10.17 -14.18 9.31
C VAL A 209 -11.53 -13.65 8.85
N ASN A 210 -12.54 -13.55 9.73
CA ASN A 210 -13.86 -13.06 9.33
C ASN A 210 -13.82 -11.57 9.02
N THR A 211 -13.07 -10.81 9.82
CA THR A 211 -12.85 -9.37 9.56
C THR A 211 -12.09 -9.17 8.24
N GLU A 212 -11.06 -9.98 7.96
CA GLU A 212 -10.33 -9.94 6.68
C GLU A 212 -11.26 -10.19 5.49
N GLU A 213 -12.05 -11.25 5.54
CA GLU A 213 -12.99 -11.62 4.48
C GLU A 213 -14.02 -10.51 4.24
N ARG A 214 -14.56 -9.93 5.31
CA ARG A 214 -15.49 -8.80 5.21
C ARG A 214 -14.85 -7.60 4.53
N ILE A 215 -13.62 -7.25 4.91
CA ILE A 215 -12.90 -6.13 4.30
C ILE A 215 -12.63 -6.41 2.82
N ILE A 216 -12.01 -7.54 2.47
CA ILE A 216 -11.65 -7.84 1.07
C ILE A 216 -12.90 -7.91 0.18
N THR A 217 -13.98 -8.52 0.68
CA THR A 217 -15.27 -8.55 -0.04
C THR A 217 -15.81 -7.14 -0.25
N GLY A 218 -15.79 -6.29 0.78
CA GLY A 218 -16.19 -4.89 0.67
C GLY A 218 -15.31 -4.10 -0.31
N LEU A 219 -13.99 -4.32 -0.30
CA LEU A 219 -13.07 -3.70 -1.26
C LEU A 219 -13.37 -4.10 -2.70
N ARG A 220 -13.77 -5.37 -2.92
CA ARG A 220 -14.11 -5.90 -4.25
C ARG A 220 -15.45 -5.37 -4.76
N GLU A 221 -16.49 -5.48 -3.94
CA GLU A 221 -17.85 -5.11 -4.34
C GLU A 221 -18.03 -3.58 -4.40
N GLY A 222 -17.30 -2.88 -3.52
CA GLY A 222 -17.49 -1.46 -3.28
C GLY A 222 -18.80 -1.16 -2.56
N LEU A 223 -18.85 0.00 -1.92
CA LEU A 223 -20.03 0.53 -1.26
C LEU A 223 -20.11 2.03 -1.53
N GLU A 224 -21.23 2.49 -2.08
CA GLU A 224 -21.51 3.93 -2.30
C GLU A 224 -20.39 4.68 -3.05
N GLY A 225 -19.73 4.01 -3.99
CA GLY A 225 -18.65 4.59 -4.80
C GLY A 225 -17.26 4.55 -4.16
N LEU A 226 -17.12 4.01 -2.94
CA LEU A 226 -15.83 3.64 -2.34
C LEU A 226 -15.56 2.16 -2.58
N GLY A 227 -14.29 1.79 -2.82
CA GLY A 227 -13.91 0.43 -3.21
C GLY A 227 -13.90 0.23 -4.73
N GLY A 228 -13.73 -1.02 -5.17
CA GLY A 228 -13.53 -1.36 -6.58
C GLY A 228 -12.24 -0.80 -7.18
N ALA A 229 -11.30 -0.38 -6.34
CA ALA A 229 -9.97 0.08 -6.74
C ALA A 229 -9.09 -1.10 -7.15
N THR A 230 -8.16 -0.87 -8.06
CA THR A 230 -7.11 -1.86 -8.34
C THR A 230 -6.25 -2.01 -7.11
N THR A 231 -6.20 -3.19 -6.51
CA THR A 231 -5.59 -3.37 -5.19
C THR A 231 -4.36 -4.26 -5.31
N LEU A 232 -3.23 -3.79 -4.78
CA LEU A 232 -2.04 -4.62 -4.58
C LEU A 232 -1.82 -4.73 -3.08
N LEU A 233 -1.70 -5.95 -2.58
CA LEU A 233 -1.45 -6.19 -1.16
C LEU A 233 -0.30 -7.17 -0.96
N THR A 234 0.52 -6.96 0.05
CA THR A 234 1.42 -8.02 0.52
C THR A 234 0.65 -8.92 1.47
N ALA A 235 0.86 -10.23 1.33
CA ALA A 235 0.23 -11.21 2.18
C ALA A 235 1.18 -12.36 2.49
N HIS A 236 0.98 -12.85 3.70
CA HIS A 236 1.77 -13.88 4.35
C HIS A 236 0.85 -15.07 4.68
N ARG A 237 -0.32 -14.76 5.24
CA ARG A 237 -1.33 -15.73 5.64
C ARG A 237 -2.06 -16.37 4.45
N PRO A 238 -2.23 -17.71 4.43
CA PRO A 238 -3.04 -18.39 3.41
C PRO A 238 -4.48 -17.87 3.32
N SER A 239 -5.09 -17.48 4.45
CA SER A 239 -6.46 -16.92 4.47
C SER A 239 -6.59 -15.67 3.60
N THR A 240 -5.63 -14.75 3.73
CA THR A 240 -5.61 -13.51 2.94
C THR A 240 -5.32 -13.78 1.47
N VAL A 241 -4.38 -14.69 1.19
CA VAL A 241 -3.98 -15.01 -0.18
C VAL A 241 -5.08 -15.75 -0.94
N ALA A 242 -5.84 -16.61 -0.27
CA ALA A 242 -6.99 -17.32 -0.86
C ALA A 242 -8.14 -16.38 -1.23
N LEU A 243 -8.22 -15.20 -0.62
CA LEU A 243 -9.24 -14.19 -0.92
C LEU A 243 -8.85 -13.27 -2.09
N ALA A 244 -7.60 -13.29 -2.55
CA ALA A 244 -7.15 -12.50 -3.70
C ALA A 244 -7.59 -13.12 -5.03
N ASP A 245 -7.77 -12.27 -6.05
CA ASP A 245 -8.16 -12.73 -7.39
C ASP A 245 -6.99 -13.41 -8.09
N ARG A 246 -5.76 -12.94 -7.83
CA ARG A 246 -4.51 -13.52 -8.31
C ARG A 246 -3.39 -13.29 -7.31
N VAL A 247 -2.36 -14.11 -7.43
CA VAL A 247 -1.20 -14.14 -6.55
C VAL A 247 0.08 -14.12 -7.39
N LEU A 248 1.06 -13.31 -6.98
CA LEU A 248 2.43 -13.37 -7.49
C LEU A 248 3.35 -13.88 -6.40
N LEU A 249 4.11 -14.93 -6.71
CA LEU A 249 5.22 -15.38 -5.87
C LEU A 249 6.49 -14.62 -6.26
N MET A 250 7.05 -13.87 -5.31
CA MET A 250 8.30 -13.15 -5.42
C MET A 250 9.43 -13.87 -4.70
N VAL A 251 10.54 -14.07 -5.41
CA VAL A 251 11.78 -14.66 -4.88
C VAL A 251 12.96 -13.82 -5.38
N ASP A 252 13.82 -13.39 -4.45
CA ASP A 252 15.05 -12.62 -4.72
C ASP A 252 14.89 -11.43 -5.67
N GLY A 253 13.74 -10.74 -5.58
CA GLY A 253 13.43 -9.56 -6.38
C GLY A 253 12.74 -9.82 -7.72
N ALA A 254 12.47 -11.08 -8.07
CA ALA A 254 11.82 -11.46 -9.32
C ALA A 254 10.47 -12.14 -9.07
N VAL A 255 9.57 -12.03 -10.04
CA VAL A 255 8.32 -12.81 -10.07
C VAL A 255 8.62 -14.18 -10.65
N VAL A 256 8.43 -15.24 -9.87
CA VAL A 256 8.77 -16.62 -10.28
C VAL A 256 7.56 -17.47 -10.60
N ALA A 257 6.38 -17.10 -10.11
CA ALA A 257 5.12 -17.76 -10.44
C ALA A 257 3.96 -16.77 -10.29
N GLU A 258 2.93 -16.96 -11.10
CA GLU A 258 1.66 -16.23 -11.00
C GLU A 258 0.48 -17.19 -11.20
N GLY A 259 -0.64 -16.90 -10.56
CA GLY A 259 -1.86 -17.69 -10.68
C GLY A 259 -2.80 -17.44 -9.51
N THR A 260 -3.91 -18.15 -9.47
CA THR A 260 -4.76 -18.21 -8.27
C THR A 260 -4.06 -18.98 -7.15
N HIS A 261 -4.51 -18.81 -5.90
CA HIS A 261 -4.01 -19.60 -4.78
C HIS A 261 -4.06 -21.12 -5.07
N ALA A 262 -5.19 -21.61 -5.60
CA ALA A 262 -5.36 -23.02 -5.91
C ALA A 262 -4.40 -23.52 -7.00
N GLU A 263 -4.21 -22.76 -8.09
CA GLU A 263 -3.28 -23.10 -9.16
C GLU A 263 -1.84 -23.12 -8.68
N LEU A 264 -1.43 -22.18 -7.83
CA LEU A 264 -0.07 -22.13 -7.28
C LEU A 264 0.18 -23.25 -6.25
N MET A 265 -0.83 -23.63 -5.47
CA MET A 265 -0.74 -24.80 -4.60
C MET A 265 -0.51 -26.09 -5.40
N ASP A 266 -1.10 -26.24 -6.59
CA ASP A 266 -0.87 -27.41 -7.43
C ASP A 266 0.47 -27.35 -8.17
N SER A 267 0.77 -26.21 -8.81
CA SER A 267 1.86 -26.07 -9.78
C SER A 267 3.22 -25.64 -9.21
N SER A 268 3.27 -25.02 -8.02
CA SER A 268 4.50 -24.46 -7.45
C SER A 268 4.85 -25.09 -6.11
N GLU A 269 5.93 -25.88 -6.09
CA GLU A 269 6.46 -26.47 -4.85
C GLU A 269 6.94 -25.39 -3.86
N GLN A 270 7.60 -24.35 -4.36
CA GLN A 270 8.08 -23.24 -3.53
C GLN A 270 6.92 -22.48 -2.88
N TYR A 271 5.84 -22.24 -3.63
CA TYR A 271 4.64 -21.61 -3.09
C TYR A 271 4.00 -22.46 -1.99
N ARG A 272 3.84 -23.77 -2.23
CA ARG A 272 3.34 -24.71 -1.21
C ARG A 272 4.17 -24.68 0.06
N GLN A 273 5.50 -24.76 -0.08
CA GLN A 273 6.41 -24.73 1.07
C GLN A 273 6.22 -23.45 1.88
N LEU A 274 6.17 -22.30 1.22
CA LEU A 274 5.95 -21.01 1.87
C LEU A 274 4.61 -20.98 2.62
N MET A 275 3.51 -21.39 1.99
CA MET A 275 2.19 -21.44 2.62
C MET A 275 2.14 -22.38 3.83
N THR A 276 2.84 -23.52 3.77
CA THR A 276 2.89 -24.46 4.91
C THR A 276 3.75 -23.98 6.08
N MET A 277 4.77 -23.14 5.82
CA MET A 277 5.60 -22.56 6.88
C MET A 277 4.86 -21.45 7.64
N GLU A 278 3.93 -20.78 6.97
CA GLU A 278 3.10 -19.70 7.51
C GLU A 278 1.88 -20.22 8.31
N GLU A 279 1.56 -21.51 8.22
CA GLU A 279 0.50 -22.16 9.02
C GLU A 279 0.95 -22.64 10.41
N GLY A 280 2.27 -22.63 10.70
CA GLY A 280 2.87 -23.17 11.93
C GLY A 280 3.34 -22.11 12.92
#